data_AF-A0A1I7IP28-F1
#
_entry.id   AF-A0A1I7IP28-F1
#
_cell.length_a   1.000
_cell.length_b   1.000
_cell.length_c   1.000
_cell.angle_alpha   90.00
_cell.angle_beta   90.00
_cell.angle_gamma   90.00
#
_symmetry.space_group_name_H-M   'P 1'
#
loop_
_entity.id
_entity.type
_entity.pdbx_description
1 polymer ?
#
loop_
_entity_poly.entity_id
_entity_poly.type
_entity_poly.pdbx_seq_one_letter_code
_entity_poly.pdbx_strand_id
1 'polypeptide(L)' 'MARRPVLDDRRIPIGYLEDVDGLGRIRVLDAKLRVVGYVDTRRDETLDAQYRVIAKGSVPGLLLR' A
#
# COMPACT_ATOMS: atom_id res chain seq x y z
N MET A 1 15.56 3.78 -1.37
CA MET A 1 14.16 3.30 -1.49
C MET A 1 13.31 4.36 -2.16
N ALA A 2 12.66 4.03 -3.27
CA ALA A 2 11.80 4.96 -4.02
C ALA A 2 10.35 4.82 -3.56
N ARG A 3 9.69 5.95 -3.26
CA ARG A 3 8.26 5.99 -2.94
C ARG A 3 7.46 6.36 -4.18
N ARG A 4 6.39 5.63 -4.45
CA ARG A 4 5.46 5.92 -5.55
C ARG A 4 4.17 6.51 -4.97
N PRO A 5 3.75 7.72 -5.37
CA PRO A 5 2.49 8.27 -4.88
C PRO A 5 1.30 7.46 -5.41
N VAL A 6 0.31 7.24 -4.56
CA VAL A 6 -1.03 6.78 -4.97
C VAL A 6 -1.87 8.03 -5.16
N LEU A 7 -2.40 8.20 -6.37
CA LEU A 7 -3.19 9.37 -6.73
C LEU A 7 -4.68 9.02 -6.74
N ASP A 8 -5.52 9.98 -6.38
CA ASP A 8 -6.95 9.92 -6.65
C ASP A 8 -7.27 10.26 -8.13
N ASP A 9 -8.55 10.26 -8.48
CA ASP A 9 -9.04 10.60 -9.82
C ASP A 9 -8.69 12.03 -10.26
N ARG A 10 -8.39 12.92 -9.30
CA ARG A 10 -7.97 14.31 -9.53
C ARG A 10 -6.46 14.48 -9.57
N ARG A 11 -5.70 13.37 -9.55
CA ARG A 11 -4.23 13.34 -9.49
C ARG A 11 -3.64 13.91 -8.20
N ILE A 12 -4.42 13.93 -7.12
CA ILE A 12 -3.97 14.36 -5.79
C ILE A 12 -3.38 13.14 -5.05
N PRO A 13 -2.17 13.25 -4.48
CA PRO A 13 -1.62 12.17 -3.66
C PRO A 13 -2.46 11.93 -2.41
N ILE A 14 -3.02 10.72 -2.29
CA ILE A 14 -3.77 10.26 -1.11
C ILE A 14 -2.93 9.32 -0.22
N GLY A 15 -1.77 8.90 -0.71
CA GLY A 15 -0.82 8.08 0.03
C GLY A 15 0.39 7.72 -0.81
N TYR A 16 1.19 6.79 -0.31
CA TYR A 16 2.43 6.37 -0.95
C TYR A 16 2.62 4.85 -0.84
N LEU A 17 3.21 4.28 -1.88
CA LEU A 17 3.72 2.91 -1.89
C LEU A 17 5.23 2.97 -1.70
N GLU A 18 5.73 2.24 -0.71
CA GLU A 18 7.15 2.08 -0.46
C GLU A 18 7.50 0.61 -0.65
N ASP A 19 8.31 0.30 -1.67
CA ASP A 19 8.83 -1.04 -1.87
C ASP A 19 9.90 -1.32 -0.80
N VAL A 20 9.72 -2.42 -0.07
CA VAL A 20 10.70 -2.87 0.91
C VAL A 20 11.54 -3.92 0.19
N ASP A 21 12.67 -3.46 -0.35
CA ASP A 21 13.58 -4.19 -1.23
C ASP A 21 13.60 -5.72 -0.98
N GLY A 22 13.15 -6.47 -1.99
CA GLY A 22 13.37 -7.92 -2.12
C GLY A 22 12.42 -8.83 -1.33
N LEU A 23 11.54 -8.30 -0.48
CA LEU A 23 10.67 -9.13 0.36
C LEU A 23 9.33 -9.51 -0.30
N GLY A 24 9.02 -8.99 -1.48
CA GLY A 24 7.74 -9.23 -2.15
C GLY A 24 6.57 -8.58 -1.39
N ARG A 25 6.86 -7.50 -0.65
CA ARG A 25 5.87 -6.74 0.10
C ARG A 25 6.08 -5.25 -0.11
N ILE A 26 4.98 -4.57 -0.41
CA ILE A 26 4.93 -3.12 -0.57
C ILE A 26 4.24 -2.55 0.66
N ARG A 27 4.87 -1.58 1.32
CA ARG A 27 4.22 -0.81 2.39
C ARG A 27 3.27 0.21 1.78
N VAL A 28 2.07 0.29 2.34
CA VAL A 28 1.11 1.33 2.02
C VAL A 28 1.12 2.36 3.13
N LEU A 29 1.42 3.60 2.76
CA LEU A 29 1.58 4.75 3.64
C LEU A 29 0.45 5.74 3.37
N ASP A 30 -0.11 6.35 4.41
CA ASP A 30 -1.05 7.47 4.25
C ASP A 30 -0.34 8.75 3.78
N ALA A 31 -1.11 9.81 3.54
CA ALA A 31 -0.58 11.12 3.17
C ALA A 31 0.40 11.73 4.20
N LYS A 32 0.38 11.24 5.46
CA LYS A 32 1.29 11.64 6.55
C LYS A 32 2.47 10.66 6.69
N LEU A 33 2.70 9.78 5.72
CA LEU A 33 3.75 8.76 5.71
C LEU A 33 3.65 7.74 6.85
N ARG A 34 2.44 7.50 7.39
CA ARG A 34 2.19 6.45 8.39
C ARG A 34 1.79 5.16 7.68
N VAL A 35 2.34 4.04 8.13
CA VAL A 35 1.96 2.72 7.60
C VAL A 35 0.52 2.43 7.95
N VAL A 36 -0.31 2.23 6.92
CA VAL A 36 -1.72 1.84 7.06
C VAL A 36 -1.96 0.38 6.67
N GLY A 37 -1.00 -0.23 5.98
CA GLY A 37 -1.03 -1.63 5.65
C GLY A 37 0.05 -2.02 4.66
N TYR A 38 -0.17 -3.16 4.02
CA TYR A 38 0.81 -3.79 3.13
C TYR A 38 0.11 -4.43 1.94
N VAL A 39 0.83 -4.57 0.84
CA VAL A 39 0.45 -5.43 -0.28
C VAL A 39 1.50 -6.53 -0.39
N ASP A 40 1.07 -7.79 -0.29
CA ASP A 40 1.92 -8.95 -0.54
C ASP A 40 1.83 -9.31 -2.02
N THR A 41 2.88 -9.00 -2.78
CA THR A 41 2.89 -9.19 -4.24
C THR A 41 3.13 -10.64 -4.63
N ARG A 42 3.60 -11.49 -3.71
CA ARG A 42 3.79 -12.93 -3.97
C ARG A 42 2.48 -13.68 -3.91
N ARG A 43 1.61 -13.27 -2.99
CA ARG A 43 0.29 -13.87 -2.78
C ARG A 43 -0.84 -13.10 -3.44
N ASP A 44 -0.54 -11.93 -3.99
CA ASP A 44 -1.50 -10.96 -4.52
C ASP A 44 -2.60 -10.66 -3.48
N GLU A 45 -2.18 -10.19 -2.31
CA GLU A 45 -3.06 -9.93 -1.16
C GLU A 45 -2.85 -8.51 -0.62
N THR A 46 -3.94 -7.87 -0.21
CA THR A 46 -3.89 -6.62 0.56
C THR A 46 -4.10 -6.92 2.03
N LEU A 47 -3.20 -6.40 2.85
CA LEU A 47 -3.11 -6.62 4.27
C LEU A 47 -3.30 -5.30 5.02
N ASP A 48 -4.02 -5.32 6.14
CA ASP A 48 -4.07 -4.18 7.05
C ASP A 48 -2.74 -3.96 7.80
N ALA A 49 -2.66 -2.92 8.62
CA ALA A 49 -1.49 -2.64 9.46
C ALA A 49 -1.14 -3.76 10.46
N GLN A 50 -2.08 -4.68 10.73
CA GLN A 50 -1.91 -5.84 11.60
C GLN A 50 -1.60 -7.13 10.82
N TYR A 51 -1.32 -7.05 9.51
CA TYR A 51 -1.09 -8.18 8.61
C TYR A 51 -2.29 -9.13 8.43
N ARG A 52 -3.52 -8.64 8.64
CA ARG A 52 -4.73 -9.40 8.31
C ARG A 52 -5.10 -9.17 6.85
N VAL A 53 -5.42 -10.24 6.13
CA VAL A 53 -5.88 -10.15 4.74
C VAL A 53 -7.25 -9.49 4.73
N ILE A 54 -7.36 -8.36 4.04
CA ILE A 54 -8.62 -7.62 3.88
C ILE A 54 -9.15 -7.70 2.46
N ALA A 55 -8.30 -8.02 1.49
CA ALA A 55 -8.70 -8.25 0.11
C ALA A 55 -7.74 -9.21 -0.59
N LYS A 56 -8.30 -9.97 -1.54
CA LYS A 56 -7.55 -10.62 -2.60
C LYS A 56 -7.31 -9.60 -3.71
N GLY A 57 -6.09 -9.58 -4.25
CA GLY A 57 -5.61 -8.57 -5.18
C GLY A 57 -4.77 -7.49 -4.50
N SER A 58 -3.83 -6.94 -5.28
CA SER A 58 -2.99 -5.80 -4.93
C SER A 58 -3.76 -4.47 -5.04
N VAL A 59 -4.63 -4.18 -4.06
CA VAL A 59 -5.55 -3.03 -4.07
C VAL A 59 -5.22 -2.03 -2.94
N PRO A 60 -4.10 -1.29 -3.04
CA PRO A 60 -3.65 -0.40 -1.96
C PRO A 60 -4.62 0.76 -1.68
N GLY A 61 -5.44 1.16 -2.64
CA GLY A 61 -6.48 2.18 -2.44
C GLY A 61 -7.51 1.79 -1.37
N LEU A 62 -7.66 0.50 -1.06
CA LEU A 62 -8.57 0.05 -0.02
C LEU A 62 -8.11 0.46 1.40
N LEU A 63 -6.80 0.69 1.55
CA LEU A 63 -6.16 1.15 2.79
C LEU A 63 -6.08 2.68 2.89
N LEU A 64 -6.35 3.40 1.80
CA LEU A 64 -6.21 4.84 1.67
C LEU A 64 -7.60 5.43 1.44
N ARG A 65 -8.32 5.71 2.54
CA ARG A 65 -9.62 6.37 2.54
C ARG A 65 -9.54 7.73 3.20
#